data_AF-A0A2M6YNW9-F1
#
_entry.id   AF-A0A2M6YNW9-F1
#
_cell.length_a   1.000
_cell.length_b   1.000
_cell.length_c   1.000
_cell.angle_alpha   90.00
_cell.angle_beta   90.00
_cell.angle_gamma   90.00
#
_symmetry.space_group_name_H-M   'P 1'
#
loop_
_entity.id
_entity.type
_entity.pdbx_description
1 polymer ?
#
loop_
_entity_poly.entity_id
_entity_poly.type
_entity_poly.pdbx_seq_one_letter_code
_entity_poly.pdbx_strand_id
1 'polypeptide(L)'
;MKSRRITSWRHASPSHPQAGTGAVVIVTGSEGGTWAMPYVLWSEMFEIGVPDIDAQHRQLLDIINHFHGALKSGESPNHVFATLNALIRYTQAHFAGEEAIMEQSSYPAEKVEQHKKIHEQLVTDIFNLQEQLAGNSKSIVHDIETFLNGWLIQHILLVDKRLGAYCVPGRGAPAA
;
A
#
# COMPACT_ATOMS: atom_id res chain seq x y z
N MET A 1 -46.38 59.43 -6.95
CA MET A 1 -45.12 59.91 -6.35
C MET A 1 -44.38 58.74 -5.72
N LYS A 2 -43.15 58.50 -6.20
CA LYS A 2 -42.00 57.78 -5.59
C LYS A 2 -42.31 56.43 -4.89
N SER A 3 -42.08 55.31 -5.57
CA SER A 3 -40.77 54.63 -5.69
C SER A 3 -40.36 53.91 -4.41
N ARG A 4 -40.38 52.56 -4.43
CA ARG A 4 -39.31 51.73 -3.85
C ARG A 4 -39.13 50.48 -4.70
N ARG A 5 -37.86 50.22 -4.97
CA ARG A 5 -37.33 49.37 -6.04
C ARG A 5 -37.40 47.90 -5.65
N ILE A 6 -37.78 47.10 -6.64
CA ILE A 6 -37.54 45.66 -6.72
C ILE A 6 -36.05 45.48 -7.02
N THR A 7 -35.33 44.80 -6.13
CA THR A 7 -34.00 44.26 -6.43
C THR A 7 -34.14 42.75 -6.56
N SER A 8 -33.93 42.25 -7.78
CA SER A 8 -33.50 40.88 -8.02
C SER A 8 -32.14 40.65 -7.33
N TRP A 9 -31.80 39.41 -7.02
CA TRP A 9 -30.58 38.72 -7.48
C TRP A 9 -30.69 37.25 -7.08
N ARG A 10 -30.44 36.37 -8.05
CA ARG A 10 -30.41 34.91 -7.91
C ARG A 10 -29.26 34.54 -6.97
N HIS A 11 -29.51 33.73 -5.95
CA HIS A 11 -28.44 32.97 -5.33
C HIS A 11 -28.27 31.67 -6.09
N ALA A 12 -27.24 31.65 -6.94
CA ALA A 12 -26.62 30.42 -7.40
C ALA A 12 -26.02 29.70 -6.19
N SER A 13 -26.34 28.42 -6.03
CA SER A 13 -25.63 27.54 -5.10
C SER A 13 -24.19 27.37 -5.60
N PRO A 14 -23.15 27.56 -4.76
CA PRO A 14 -21.80 27.21 -5.14
C PRO A 14 -21.64 25.69 -5.05
N SER A 15 -21.21 25.15 -6.18
CA SER A 15 -20.49 23.90 -6.38
C SER A 15 -19.52 23.50 -5.25
N HIS A 16 -19.40 22.18 -5.03
CA HIS A 16 -18.20 21.48 -4.51
C HIS A 16 -16.91 22.11 -5.05
N PRO A 17 -15.78 22.16 -4.29
CA PRO A 17 -15.01 20.96 -3.94
C PRO A 17 -14.35 21.07 -2.53
N GLN A 18 -13.79 20.03 -1.91
CA GLN A 18 -12.52 19.40 -2.28
C GLN A 18 -12.29 18.09 -1.51
N ALA A 19 -11.54 17.23 -2.19
CA ALA A 19 -10.90 16.02 -1.71
C ALA A 19 -10.33 16.17 -0.28
N GLY A 20 -10.81 15.31 0.62
CA GLY A 20 -10.15 15.07 1.89
C GLY A 20 -8.82 14.36 1.61
N THR A 21 -7.74 15.08 1.87
CA THR A 21 -6.38 14.56 2.00
C THR A 21 -6.39 13.25 2.79
N GLY A 22 -5.88 12.17 2.20
CA GLY A 22 -5.56 10.94 2.93
C GLY A 22 -4.45 11.23 3.93
N ALA A 23 -4.82 11.71 5.11
CA ALA A 23 -3.90 11.88 6.22
C ALA A 23 -3.67 10.50 6.84
N VAL A 24 -2.43 10.02 6.77
CA VAL A 24 -1.96 8.93 7.62
C VAL A 24 -2.08 9.43 9.06
N VAL A 25 -3.00 8.87 9.84
CA VAL A 25 -3.18 9.24 11.24
C VAL A 25 -2.10 8.53 12.06
N ILE A 26 -1.06 9.27 12.44
CA ILE A 26 -0.10 8.84 13.47
C ILE A 26 -0.66 9.29 14.81
N VAL A 27 -1.27 8.37 15.58
CA VAL A 27 -1.73 8.65 16.95
C VAL A 27 -0.64 8.28 17.95
N THR A 28 -0.18 9.24 18.74
CA THR A 28 0.67 8.98 19.90
C THR A 28 -0.22 8.69 21.12
N GLY A 29 -0.26 7.44 21.56
CA GLY A 29 -1.09 7.00 22.69
C GLY A 29 -0.47 7.32 24.05
N SER A 30 -1.27 7.94 24.93
CA SER A 30 -1.02 8.11 26.37
C SER A 30 -1.88 7.12 27.16
N GLU A 31 -1.20 6.33 28.00
CA GLU A 31 -1.67 5.56 29.17
C GLU A 31 -2.64 4.37 29.00
N GLY A 32 -2.19 3.19 29.45
CA GLY A 32 -3.04 2.30 30.26
C GLY A 32 -3.25 0.85 29.83
N GLY A 33 -2.79 0.44 28.64
CA GLY A 33 -2.84 -0.96 28.21
C GLY A 33 -2.33 -1.08 26.78
N THR A 34 -1.19 -1.74 26.59
CA THR A 34 -0.55 -1.86 25.27
C THR A 34 -1.27 -2.89 24.40
N TRP A 35 -2.45 -2.54 23.87
CA TRP A 35 -2.78 -2.99 22.53
C TRP A 35 -1.86 -2.19 21.61
N ALA A 36 -0.74 -2.80 21.19
CA ALA A 36 0.09 -2.18 20.17
C ALA A 36 -0.79 -2.01 18.93
N MET A 37 -1.14 -0.75 18.61
CA MET A 37 -1.85 -0.47 17.37
C MET A 37 -0.98 -0.97 16.21
N PRO A 38 -1.59 -1.62 15.20
CA PRO A 38 -0.83 -2.05 14.04
C PRO A 38 -0.21 -0.82 13.36
N TYR A 39 1.01 -1.00 12.86
CA TYR A 39 1.75 0.03 12.16
C TYR A 39 1.01 0.53 10.91
N VAL A 40 0.31 -0.38 10.22
CA VAL A 40 -0.59 -0.07 9.10
C VAL A 40 -1.93 -0.76 9.34
N LEU A 41 -3.01 0.02 9.32
CA LEU A 41 -4.38 -0.50 9.32
C LEU A 41 -4.86 -0.72 7.90
N TRP A 42 -5.58 -1.84 7.67
CA TRP A 42 -6.31 -2.00 6.43
C TRP A 42 -7.33 -0.87 6.24
N SER A 43 -7.49 -0.45 4.99
CA SER A 43 -8.43 0.57 4.55
C SER A 43 -8.86 0.23 3.13
N GLU A 44 -10.10 0.60 2.77
CA GLU A 44 -10.66 0.44 1.41
C GLU A 44 -9.79 1.11 0.33
N MET A 45 -8.90 2.03 0.71
CA MET A 45 -7.96 2.62 -0.23
C MET A 45 -6.95 1.62 -0.82
N PHE A 46 -6.69 0.51 -0.13
CA PHE A 46 -5.83 -0.57 -0.63
C PHE A 46 -6.58 -1.53 -1.55
N GLU A 47 -7.91 -1.47 -1.61
CA GLU A 47 -8.69 -2.33 -2.48
C GLU A 47 -8.50 -1.96 -3.95
N ILE A 48 -8.09 -2.96 -4.73
CA ILE A 48 -8.07 -2.90 -6.18
C ILE A 48 -9.35 -3.49 -6.78
N GLY A 49 -10.11 -4.25 -5.99
CA GLY A 49 -11.39 -4.84 -6.36
C GLY A 49 -11.29 -6.24 -6.96
N VAL A 50 -10.12 -6.87 -6.83
CA VAL A 50 -9.87 -8.27 -7.20
C VAL A 50 -9.76 -9.05 -5.89
N PRO A 51 -10.80 -9.82 -5.48
CA PRO A 51 -10.89 -10.37 -4.12
C PRO A 51 -9.67 -11.17 -3.67
N ASP A 52 -9.08 -11.95 -4.58
CA ASP A 52 -7.90 -12.77 -4.29
C ASP A 52 -6.66 -11.91 -4.04
N ILE A 53 -6.50 -10.79 -4.77
CA ILE A 53 -5.39 -9.85 -4.56
C ILE A 53 -5.63 -9.00 -3.32
N ASP A 54 -6.85 -8.51 -3.09
CA ASP A 54 -7.19 -7.74 -1.89
C ASP A 54 -6.96 -8.58 -0.61
N ALA A 55 -7.20 -9.89 -0.67
CA ALA A 55 -6.86 -10.81 0.42
C ALA A 55 -5.34 -10.97 0.62
N GLN A 56 -4.57 -11.03 -0.46
CA GLN A 56 -3.10 -11.06 -0.39
C GLN A 56 -2.52 -9.76 0.16
N HIS A 57 -3.05 -8.60 -0.25
CA HIS A 57 -2.63 -7.30 0.31
C HIS A 57 -2.91 -7.20 1.81
N ARG A 58 -4.07 -7.68 2.28
CA ARG A 58 -4.36 -7.78 3.73
C ARG A 58 -3.31 -8.61 4.47
N GLN A 59 -3.01 -9.79 3.94
CA GLN A 59 -2.00 -10.68 4.53
C GLN A 59 -0.60 -10.05 4.52
N LEU A 60 -0.23 -9.30 3.48
CA LEU A 60 1.02 -8.55 3.43
C LEU A 60 1.10 -7.49 4.53
N LEU A 61 0.02 -6.72 4.74
CA LEU A 61 -0.02 -5.73 5.81
C LEU A 61 0.07 -6.39 7.20
N ASP A 62 -0.56 -7.55 7.39
CA ASP A 62 -0.45 -8.31 8.64
C ASP A 62 1.01 -8.76 8.89
N ILE A 63 1.71 -9.24 7.86
CA ILE A 63 3.12 -9.63 7.98
C ILE A 63 4.00 -8.41 8.27
N ILE A 64 3.74 -7.26 7.63
CA ILE A 64 4.42 -5.98 7.93
C ILE A 64 4.22 -5.58 9.39
N ASN A 65 3.00 -5.68 9.90
CA ASN A 65 2.68 -5.33 11.28
C ASN A 65 3.42 -6.25 12.27
N HIS A 66 3.52 -7.54 11.98
CA HIS A 66 4.32 -8.47 12.79
C HIS A 66 5.82 -8.15 12.74
N PHE A 67 6.36 -7.86 11.55
CA PHE A 67 7.77 -7.46 11.41
C PHE A 67 8.05 -6.18 12.22
N HIS A 68 7.22 -5.14 12.07
CA HIS A 68 7.31 -3.90 12.85
C HIS A 68 7.24 -4.17 14.36
N GLY A 69 6.29 -5.00 14.80
CA GLY A 69 6.11 -5.35 16.21
C GLY A 69 7.34 -6.04 16.81
N ALA A 70 7.95 -6.98 16.08
CA ALA A 70 9.18 -7.65 16.48
C ALA A 70 10.34 -6.67 16.67
N LEU A 71 10.45 -5.66 15.79
CA LEU A 71 11.44 -4.59 15.91
C LEU A 71 11.22 -3.70 17.12
N LYS A 72 9.99 -3.22 17.32
CA LYS A 72 9.65 -2.31 18.43
C LYS A 72 9.75 -2.97 19.80
N SER A 73 9.44 -4.26 19.87
CA SER A 73 9.52 -5.04 21.11
C SER A 73 10.95 -5.49 21.43
N GLY A 74 11.92 -5.21 20.55
CA GLY A 74 13.31 -5.59 20.75
C GLY A 74 13.50 -7.11 20.77
N GLU A 75 12.73 -7.84 19.96
CA GLU A 75 12.81 -9.30 19.89
C GLU A 75 14.19 -9.78 19.41
N SER A 76 14.44 -11.08 19.59
CA SER A 76 15.71 -11.67 19.20
C SER A 76 16.00 -11.44 17.70
N PRO A 77 17.27 -11.22 17.30
CA PRO A 77 17.64 -11.07 15.89
C PRO A 77 17.15 -12.21 14.99
N ASN A 78 17.14 -13.44 15.52
CA ASN A 78 16.63 -14.62 14.80
C ASN A 78 15.13 -14.51 14.52
N HIS A 79 14.34 -13.98 15.47
CA HIS A 79 12.91 -13.80 15.27
C HIS A 79 12.63 -12.69 14.24
N VAL A 80 13.31 -11.56 14.36
CA VAL A 80 13.25 -10.46 13.38
C VAL A 80 13.59 -10.97 11.98
N PHE A 81 14.67 -11.75 11.85
CA PHE A 81 15.08 -12.35 10.58
C PHE A 81 14.02 -13.32 10.03
N ALA A 82 13.40 -14.13 10.88
CA ALA A 82 12.32 -15.02 10.48
C ALA A 82 11.10 -14.26 9.93
N THR A 83 10.69 -13.17 10.61
CA THR A 83 9.58 -12.32 10.14
C THR A 83 9.90 -11.61 8.83
N LEU A 84 11.13 -11.13 8.65
CA LEU A 84 11.59 -10.57 7.37
C LEU A 84 11.52 -11.62 6.25
N ASN A 85 12.04 -12.83 6.47
CA ASN A 85 11.97 -13.90 5.47
C ASN A 85 10.53 -14.31 5.14
N ALA A 86 9.62 -14.24 6.11
CA ALA A 86 8.20 -14.47 5.87
C ALA A 86 7.62 -13.39 4.94
N LEU A 87 7.95 -12.12 5.17
CA LEU A 87 7.55 -11.00 4.32
C LEU A 87 8.06 -11.19 2.88
N ILE A 88 9.36 -11.43 2.71
CA ILE A 88 10.00 -11.61 1.40
C ILE A 88 9.33 -12.73 0.60
N ARG A 89 9.17 -13.90 1.22
CA ARG A 89 8.53 -15.06 0.58
C ARG A 89 7.09 -14.77 0.17
N TYR A 90 6.35 -14.08 1.03
CA TYR A 90 4.95 -13.77 0.75
C TYR A 90 4.83 -12.73 -0.37
N THR A 91 5.69 -11.70 -0.39
CA THR A 91 5.78 -10.72 -1.47
C THR A 91 6.07 -11.38 -2.82
N GLN A 92 7.01 -12.33 -2.88
CA GLN A 92 7.29 -13.07 -4.12
C GLN A 92 6.10 -13.90 -4.61
N ALA A 93 5.41 -14.59 -3.69
CA ALA A 93 4.22 -15.36 -4.04
C ALA A 93 3.06 -14.46 -4.50
N HIS A 94 2.90 -13.30 -3.86
CA HIS A 94 1.93 -12.29 -4.24
C HIS A 94 2.17 -11.75 -5.66
N PHE A 95 3.41 -11.38 -5.97
CA PHE A 95 3.79 -10.93 -7.32
C PHE A 95 3.48 -11.98 -8.39
N ALA A 96 3.80 -13.25 -8.14
CA ALA A 96 3.45 -14.32 -9.07
C ALA A 96 1.94 -14.46 -9.28
N GLY A 97 1.14 -14.24 -8.23
CA GLY A 97 -0.32 -14.19 -8.29
C GLY A 97 -0.83 -13.03 -9.15
N GLU A 98 -0.32 -11.83 -8.94
CA GLU A 98 -0.66 -10.66 -9.75
C GLU A 98 -0.28 -10.83 -11.21
N GLU A 99 0.91 -11.34 -11.49
CA GLU A 99 1.40 -11.58 -12.83
C GLU A 99 0.54 -12.59 -13.60
N ALA A 100 0.13 -13.67 -12.94
CA ALA A 100 -0.80 -14.63 -13.52
C ALA A 100 -2.16 -13.99 -13.84
N ILE A 101 -2.67 -13.11 -12.97
CA ILE A 101 -3.92 -12.38 -13.22
C ILE A 101 -3.76 -11.37 -14.36
N MET A 102 -2.65 -10.64 -14.40
CA MET A 102 -2.33 -9.72 -15.49
C MET A 102 -2.40 -10.43 -16.84
N GLU A 103 -1.75 -11.58 -16.97
CA GLU A 103 -1.72 -12.39 -18.21
C GLU A 103 -3.09 -12.94 -18.64
N GLN A 104 -4.00 -13.16 -17.68
CA GLN A 104 -5.36 -13.68 -17.93
C GLN A 104 -6.40 -12.57 -18.14
N SER A 105 -6.03 -11.32 -17.89
CA SER A 105 -6.92 -10.16 -17.96
C SER A 105 -6.75 -9.38 -19.28
N SER A 106 -7.48 -8.28 -19.43
CA SER A 106 -7.28 -7.33 -20.53
C SER A 106 -6.15 -6.32 -20.25
N TYR A 107 -5.24 -6.62 -19.31
CA TYR A 107 -4.13 -5.75 -18.97
C TYR A 107 -3.15 -5.65 -20.16
N PRO A 108 -2.79 -4.44 -20.62
CA PRO A 108 -1.95 -4.28 -21.81
C PRO A 108 -0.55 -4.89 -21.64
N ALA A 109 -0.08 -5.62 -22.64
CA ALA A 109 1.18 -6.38 -22.57
C ALA A 109 2.40 -5.50 -22.23
N GLU A 110 2.45 -4.28 -22.75
CA GLU A 110 3.51 -3.32 -22.43
C GLU A 110 3.47 -2.85 -20.97
N LYS A 111 2.28 -2.85 -20.34
CA LYS A 111 2.11 -2.53 -18.92
C LYS A 111 2.42 -3.72 -18.02
N VAL A 112 2.15 -4.96 -18.48
CA VAL A 112 2.59 -6.19 -17.80
C VAL A 112 4.09 -6.14 -17.58
N GLU A 113 4.85 -5.88 -18.65
CA GLU A 113 6.32 -5.84 -18.59
C GLU A 113 6.83 -4.76 -17.63
N GLN A 114 6.22 -3.57 -17.64
CA GLN A 114 6.57 -2.50 -16.71
C GLN A 114 6.28 -2.88 -15.25
N HIS A 115 5.17 -3.56 -14.99
CA HIS A 115 4.81 -4.02 -13.64
C HIS A 115 5.77 -5.11 -13.16
N LYS A 116 6.06 -6.13 -13.99
CA LYS A 116 7.05 -7.17 -13.69
C LYS A 116 8.42 -6.61 -13.37
N LYS A 117 8.88 -5.61 -14.14
CA LYS A 117 10.16 -4.95 -13.86
C LYS A 117 10.20 -4.24 -12.50
N ILE A 118 9.07 -3.68 -12.04
CA ILE A 118 8.96 -3.10 -10.70
C ILE A 118 9.09 -4.19 -9.63
N HIS A 119 8.48 -5.36 -9.83
CA HIS A 119 8.63 -6.52 -8.95
C HIS A 119 10.08 -7.01 -8.88
N GLU A 120 10.71 -7.23 -10.03
CA GLU A 120 12.10 -7.69 -10.13
C GLU A 120 13.08 -6.75 -9.42
N GLN A 121 12.86 -5.43 -9.56
CA GLN A 121 13.67 -4.44 -8.87
C GLN A 121 13.52 -4.55 -7.36
N LEU A 122 12.30 -4.66 -6.82
CA LEU A 122 12.12 -4.84 -5.38
C LEU A 122 12.78 -6.12 -4.90
N VAL A 123 12.57 -7.24 -5.60
CA VAL A 123 13.15 -8.53 -5.21
C VAL A 123 14.68 -8.40 -5.13
N THR A 124 15.29 -7.71 -6.10
CA THR A 124 16.73 -7.41 -6.10
C THR A 124 17.14 -6.55 -4.89
N ASP A 125 16.40 -5.48 -4.60
CA ASP A 125 16.68 -4.58 -3.48
C ASP A 125 16.57 -5.32 -2.13
N ILE A 126 15.57 -6.20 -2.01
CA ILE A 126 15.35 -7.06 -0.85
C ILE A 126 16.52 -8.02 -0.64
N PHE A 127 16.98 -8.70 -1.69
CA PHE A 127 18.12 -9.61 -1.59
C PHE A 127 19.37 -8.87 -1.14
N ASN A 128 19.66 -7.70 -1.71
CA ASN A 128 20.79 -6.86 -1.30
C ASN A 128 20.72 -6.45 0.17
N LEU A 129 19.52 -6.13 0.66
CA LEU A 129 19.28 -5.79 2.06
C LEU A 129 19.44 -7.01 2.99
N GLN A 130 18.97 -8.18 2.56
CA GLN A 130 19.10 -9.43 3.30
C GLN A 130 20.58 -9.84 3.47
N GLU A 131 21.39 -9.69 2.41
CA GLU A 131 22.84 -9.92 2.48
C GLU A 131 23.54 -8.97 3.45
N GLN A 132 23.19 -7.68 3.43
CA GLN A 132 23.73 -6.69 4.38
C GLN A 132 23.36 -7.02 5.83
N LEU A 133 22.14 -7.52 6.05
CA LEU A 133 21.68 -7.93 7.38
C LEU A 133 22.44 -9.16 7.91
N ALA A 134 22.77 -10.13 7.05
CA ALA A 134 23.59 -11.28 7.41
C ALA A 134 25.01 -10.88 7.89
N GLY A 135 25.49 -9.69 7.48
CA GLY A 135 26.72 -9.06 7.96
C GLY A 135 26.68 -8.51 9.40
N ASN A 136 25.59 -8.74 10.16
CA ASN A 136 25.37 -8.31 11.56
C ASN A 136 25.22 -6.80 11.81
N SER A 137 24.85 -6.02 10.82
CA SER A 137 24.58 -4.60 11.03
C SER A 137 23.17 -4.39 11.61
N LYS A 138 23.03 -4.28 12.94
CA LYS A 138 21.73 -3.97 13.57
C LYS A 138 21.12 -2.66 13.07
N SER A 139 21.91 -1.74 12.50
CA SER A 139 21.41 -0.48 11.97
C SER A 139 20.61 -0.65 10.67
N ILE A 140 20.89 -1.68 9.86
CA ILE A 140 20.22 -1.87 8.57
C ILE A 140 18.76 -2.30 8.73
N VAL A 141 18.40 -2.88 9.89
CA VAL A 141 17.07 -3.42 10.13
C VAL A 141 15.99 -2.33 10.06
N HIS A 142 16.29 -1.13 10.55
CA HIS A 142 15.36 -0.01 10.49
C HIS A 142 15.25 0.58 9.07
N ASP A 143 16.34 0.55 8.31
CA ASP A 143 16.35 0.96 6.90
C ASP A 143 15.50 -0.01 6.06
N ILE A 144 15.59 -1.32 6.34
CA ILE A 144 14.77 -2.36 5.73
C ILE A 144 13.29 -2.14 6.03
N GLU A 145 12.95 -1.89 7.29
CA GLU A 145 11.59 -1.57 7.71
C GLU A 145 11.02 -0.36 6.97
N THR A 146 11.76 0.74 6.95
CA THR A 146 11.31 1.98 6.30
C THR A 146 11.14 1.78 4.79
N PHE A 147 12.10 1.09 4.16
CA PHE A 147 12.07 0.79 2.73
C PHE A 147 10.89 -0.11 2.35
N LEU A 148 10.76 -1.28 2.99
CA LEU A 148 9.74 -2.26 2.63
C LEU A 148 8.33 -1.75 2.85
N ASN A 149 8.10 -1.06 3.97
CA ASN A 149 6.80 -0.52 4.30
C ASN A 149 6.41 0.60 3.34
N GLY A 150 7.33 1.52 3.07
CA GLY A 150 7.10 2.62 2.13
C GLY A 150 6.86 2.11 0.71
N TRP A 151 7.69 1.20 0.24
CA TRP A 151 7.58 0.63 -1.09
C TRP A 151 6.27 -0.12 -1.26
N LEU A 152 5.88 -1.00 -0.33
CA LEU A 152 4.68 -1.81 -0.50
C LEU A 152 3.42 -0.95 -0.55
N ILE A 153 3.29 0.00 0.38
CA ILE A 153 2.14 0.92 0.41
C ILE A 153 2.05 1.70 -0.90
N GLN A 154 3.17 2.21 -1.41
CA GLN A 154 3.20 2.94 -2.66
C GLN A 154 2.87 2.05 -3.86
N HIS A 155 3.38 0.82 -3.87
CA HIS A 155 3.11 -0.15 -4.94
C HIS A 155 1.62 -0.47 -5.05
N ILE A 156 0.98 -0.84 -3.93
CA ILE A 156 -0.46 -1.14 -3.89
C ILE A 156 -1.28 0.04 -4.41
N LEU A 157 -0.97 1.26 -3.93
CA LEU A 157 -1.76 2.44 -4.25
C LEU A 157 -1.54 2.99 -5.66
N LEU A 158 -0.34 2.84 -6.22
CA LEU A 158 0.05 3.50 -7.47
C LEU A 158 0.20 2.54 -8.65
N VAL A 159 0.49 1.27 -8.40
CA VAL A 159 0.77 0.24 -9.41
C VAL A 159 -0.40 -0.74 -9.46
N ASP A 160 -0.66 -1.50 -8.39
CA ASP A 160 -1.66 -2.59 -8.37
C ASP A 160 -3.08 -2.07 -8.58
N LYS A 161 -3.36 -0.87 -8.08
CA LYS A 161 -4.66 -0.22 -8.30
C LYS A 161 -4.99 0.00 -9.79
N ARG A 162 -3.97 0.09 -10.65
CA ARG A 162 -4.17 0.15 -12.11
C ARG A 162 -4.62 -1.19 -12.67
N LEU A 163 -4.08 -2.30 -12.18
CA LEU A 163 -4.52 -3.65 -12.56
C LEU A 163 -6.01 -3.85 -12.30
N GLY A 164 -6.50 -3.42 -11.13
CA GLY A 164 -7.91 -3.49 -10.77
C GLY A 164 -8.87 -2.89 -11.82
N ALA A 165 -8.46 -1.83 -12.52
CA ALA A 165 -9.26 -1.21 -13.59
C ALA A 165 -9.48 -2.11 -14.83
N TYR A 166 -8.61 -3.09 -15.04
CA TYR A 166 -8.69 -4.05 -16.16
C TYR A 166 -9.29 -5.40 -15.75
N CYS A 167 -9.34 -5.71 -14.45
CA CYS A 167 -9.92 -6.95 -13.93
C CYS A 167 -11.39 -6.80 -13.52
N VAL A 168 -11.85 -5.59 -13.18
CA VAL A 168 -13.21 -5.35 -12.68
C VAL A 168 -14.10 -4.69 -13.75
N PRO A 169 -15.16 -5.37 -14.22
CA PRO A 169 -16.10 -4.79 -15.19
C PRO A 169 -16.70 -3.47 -14.67
N GLY A 170 -16.67 -2.43 -15.50
CA GLY A 170 -17.29 -1.12 -15.18
C GLY A 170 -16.40 -0.12 -14.42
N ARG A 171 -15.17 -0.48 -14.00
CA ARG A 171 -14.21 0.50 -13.46
C ARG A 171 -13.50 1.35 -14.52
N GLY A 172 -13.66 1.00 -15.80
CA GLY A 172 -13.12 1.75 -16.94
C GLY A 172 -11.60 1.70 -16.98
N ALA A 173 -11.02 1.08 -18.01
CA ALA A 173 -9.60 1.25 -18.27
C ALA A 173 -9.31 2.75 -18.42
N PRO A 174 -8.35 3.34 -17.69
CA PRO A 174 -7.96 4.72 -17.93
C PRO A 174 -7.52 4.84 -19.39
N ALA A 175 -7.98 5.91 -20.05
CA ALA A 175 -7.62 6.19 -21.44
C ALA A 175 -6.10 6.14 -21.59
N ALA A 176 -5.65 5.41 -22.62
CA ALA A 176 -4.25 5.16 -22.93
C ALA A 176 -3.44 6.45 -23.10
#